data_AF-A0A401T4P8-F1
#
_entry.id   AF-A0A401T4P8-F1
#
_cell.length_a   1.000
_cell.length_b   1.000
_cell.length_c   1.000
_cell.angle_alpha   90.00
_cell.angle_beta   90.00
_cell.angle_gamma   90.00
#
_symmetry.space_group_name_H-M   'P 1'
#
loop_
_entity.id
_entity.type
_entity.pdbx_description
1 polymer ?
#
loop_
_entity_poly.entity_id
_entity_poly.type
_entity_poly.pdbx_seq_one_letter_code
_entity_poly.pdbx_strand_id
1 'polypeptide(L)'
;MTAQQHLWRRALLGLQQEHEGASEVGSTLNVLIVEDIVETGRTMRKLLALLEKYKPQMVKVASLLLKRTPRSSGYRPDFVGFEIPDKFVVGYALDYNEYFRDLNHICVISERGRQKYKV
;
A
#
# COMPACT_ATOMS: atom_id res chain seq x y z
N MET A 1 -1.93 -19.84 -7.46
CA MET A 1 -1.08 -18.77 -6.87
C MET A 1 -1.23 -17.55 -7.76
N THR A 2 -1.74 -16.43 -7.22
CA THR A 2 -2.13 -15.26 -8.03
C THR A 2 -0.90 -14.45 -8.46
N ALA A 3 -1.03 -13.69 -9.55
CA ALA A 3 0.07 -12.90 -10.12
C ALA A 3 0.72 -11.93 -9.10
N GLN A 4 -0.04 -11.42 -8.14
CA GLN A 4 0.45 -10.61 -7.03
C GLN A 4 1.48 -11.37 -6.17
N GLN A 5 1.21 -12.62 -5.79
CA GLN A 5 2.13 -13.41 -4.95
C GLN A 5 3.48 -13.70 -5.65
N HIS A 6 3.47 -13.82 -6.98
CA HIS A 6 4.69 -14.00 -7.78
C HIS A 6 5.53 -12.73 -7.87
N LEU A 7 4.89 -11.57 -8.08
CA LEU A 7 5.57 -10.27 -8.11
C LEU A 7 6.22 -9.95 -6.76
N TRP A 8 5.51 -10.20 -5.66
CA TRP A 8 6.05 -10.02 -4.30
C TRP A 8 7.26 -10.92 -4.03
N ARG A 9 7.20 -12.20 -4.45
CA ARG A 9 8.35 -13.10 -4.34
C ARG A 9 9.53 -12.60 -5.15
N ARG A 10 9.35 -12.09 -6.37
CA ARG A 10 10.47 -11.56 -7.18
C ARG A 10 11.09 -10.31 -6.59
N ALA A 11 10.27 -9.38 -6.07
CA ALA A 11 10.76 -8.19 -5.39
C ALA A 11 11.55 -8.55 -4.11
N LEU A 12 11.03 -9.47 -3.30
CA LEU A 12 11.71 -9.96 -2.10
C LEU A 12 12.96 -10.77 -2.44
N LEU A 13 12.93 -11.60 -3.49
CA LEU A 13 14.09 -12.35 -3.94
C LEU A 13 15.19 -11.42 -4.47
N GLY A 14 14.84 -10.33 -5.16
CA GLY A 14 15.82 -9.30 -5.54
C GLY A 14 16.47 -8.65 -4.32
N LEU A 15 15.67 -8.29 -3.31
CA LEU A 15 16.16 -7.75 -2.05
C LEU A 15 17.00 -8.76 -1.25
N GLN A 16 16.68 -10.06 -1.31
CA GLN A 16 17.45 -11.13 -0.65
C GLN A 16 18.77 -11.42 -1.37
N GLN A 17 18.77 -11.50 -2.71
CA GLN A 17 19.96 -11.77 -3.50
C GLN A 17 21.02 -10.67 -3.36
N GLU A 18 20.60 -9.40 -3.26
CA GLU A 18 21.55 -8.34 -2.96
C GLU A 18 22.11 -8.43 -1.54
N HIS A 19 21.29 -8.81 -0.55
CA HIS A 19 21.75 -8.95 0.83
C HIS A 19 22.76 -10.09 1.00
N GLU A 20 22.67 -11.18 0.24
CA GLU A 20 23.60 -12.32 0.31
C GLU A 20 24.93 -12.08 -0.42
N GLY A 21 24.97 -11.17 -1.41
CA GLY A 21 26.20 -10.76 -2.11
C GLY A 21 26.92 -9.55 -1.50
N ALA A 22 26.26 -8.83 -0.59
CA ALA A 22 26.70 -7.57 0.00
C ALA A 22 27.40 -7.77 1.35
N SER A 23 28.56 -8.41 1.37
CA SER A 23 29.30 -8.57 2.63
C SER A 23 30.00 -7.29 3.10
N GLU A 24 30.19 -6.26 2.26
CA GLU A 24 30.84 -4.99 2.66
C GLU A 24 30.31 -3.70 1.98
N VAL A 25 29.46 -3.80 0.95
CA VAL A 25 28.89 -2.63 0.24
C VAL A 25 27.38 -2.58 0.49
N GLY A 26 26.86 -1.49 1.04
CA GLY A 26 25.41 -1.34 1.28
C GLY A 26 24.59 -1.48 -0.01
N SER A 27 23.31 -1.89 0.10
CA SER A 27 22.46 -2.06 -1.09
C SER A 27 22.35 -0.76 -1.91
N THR A 28 22.18 -0.90 -3.22
CA THR A 28 21.99 0.23 -4.15
C THR A 28 20.54 0.39 -4.58
N LEU A 29 19.63 -0.42 -4.00
CA LEU A 29 18.24 -0.45 -4.40
C LEU A 29 17.44 0.69 -3.76
N ASN A 30 16.83 1.48 -4.64
CA ASN A 30 15.83 2.47 -4.29
C ASN A 30 14.44 1.86 -4.48
N VAL A 31 13.64 1.82 -3.41
CA VAL A 31 12.30 1.21 -3.40
C VAL A 31 11.23 2.29 -3.37
N LEU A 32 10.31 2.26 -4.34
CA LEU A 32 9.08 3.05 -4.32
C LEU A 32 7.89 2.12 -4.07
N ILE A 33 7.24 2.29 -2.93
CA ILE A 33 6.00 1.59 -2.60
C ILE A 33 4.83 2.40 -3.17
N VAL A 34 3.93 1.74 -3.89
CA VAL A 34 2.72 2.35 -4.46
C VAL A 34 1.50 1.73 -3.78
N GLU A 35 0.81 2.53 -2.96
CA GLU A 35 -0.36 2.12 -2.19
C GLU A 35 -1.62 2.81 -2.73
N ASP A 36 -2.74 2.13 -2.71
CA ASP A 36 -4.03 2.68 -3.10
C ASP A 36 -4.55 3.71 -2.07
N ILE A 37 -4.55 3.37 -0.77
CA ILE A 37 -5.09 4.22 0.28
C ILE A 37 -4.39 4.04 1.63
N VAL A 38 -4.03 5.16 2.26
CA VAL A 38 -3.57 5.18 3.65
C VAL A 38 -4.67 5.71 4.57
N GLU A 39 -5.14 4.86 5.49
CA GLU A 39 -6.12 5.22 6.52
C GLU A 39 -5.45 5.45 7.88
N THR A 40 -5.13 4.38 8.60
CA THR A 40 -4.48 4.49 9.93
C THR A 40 -2.96 4.60 9.83
N GLY A 41 -2.38 4.21 8.68
CA GLY A 41 -0.93 4.08 8.48
C GLY A 41 -0.30 2.84 9.11
N ARG A 42 -1.07 1.97 9.79
CA ARG A 42 -0.53 0.78 10.47
C ARG A 42 0.06 -0.24 9.48
N THR A 43 -0.57 -0.47 8.33
CA THR A 43 -0.06 -1.35 7.28
C THR A 43 1.30 -0.86 6.79
N MET A 44 1.40 0.43 6.45
CA MET A 44 2.64 1.02 5.96
C MET A 44 3.77 0.96 6.99
N ARG A 45 3.50 1.27 8.26
CA ARG A 45 4.53 1.14 9.32
C ARG A 45 5.07 -0.29 9.42
N LYS A 46 4.20 -1.30 9.36
CA LYS A 46 4.62 -2.71 9.39
C LYS A 46 5.44 -3.08 8.15
N LEU A 47 5.01 -2.64 6.97
CA LEU A 47 5.70 -2.90 5.71
C LEU A 47 7.09 -2.25 5.68
N LEU A 48 7.21 -1.00 6.12
CA LEU A 48 8.49 -0.29 6.21
C LEU A 48 9.45 -0.98 7.19
N ALA A 49 8.97 -1.36 8.39
CA ALA A 49 9.78 -2.12 9.35
C ALA A 49 10.21 -3.50 8.83
N LEU A 50 9.42 -4.12 7.96
CA LEU A 50 9.82 -5.36 7.27
C LEU A 50 10.91 -5.08 6.23
N LEU A 51 10.76 -4.01 5.44
CA LEU A 51 11.70 -3.64 4.38
C LEU A 51 13.06 -3.17 4.91
N GLU A 52 13.10 -2.53 6.09
CA GLU A 52 14.34 -2.13 6.76
C GLU A 52 15.32 -3.29 6.95
N LYS A 53 14.83 -4.52 7.12
CA LYS A 53 15.66 -5.74 7.26
C LYS A 53 16.51 -6.03 6.04
N TYR A 54 16.09 -5.57 4.87
CA TYR A 54 16.81 -5.73 3.60
C TYR A 54 17.75 -4.57 3.30
N LYS A 55 17.82 -3.57 4.19
CA LYS A 55 18.71 -2.40 4.09
C LYS A 55 18.70 -1.72 2.72
N PRO A 56 17.53 -1.39 2.13
CA PRO A 56 17.44 -0.65 0.87
C PRO A 56 18.17 0.71 0.99
N GLN A 57 18.74 1.19 -0.11
CA GLN A 57 19.39 2.51 -0.15
C GLN A 57 18.41 3.63 0.20
N MET A 58 17.17 3.51 -0.28
CA MET A 58 16.09 4.45 -0.03
C MET A 58 14.76 3.72 -0.10
N VAL A 59 13.82 4.15 0.74
CA VAL A 59 12.41 3.78 0.61
C VAL A 59 11.58 5.04 0.54
N LYS A 60 10.70 5.11 -0.45
CA LYS A 60 9.68 6.15 -0.62
C LYS A 60 8.31 5.53 -0.78
N VAL A 61 7.28 6.25 -0.36
CA VAL A 61 5.89 5.78 -0.44
C VAL A 61 5.05 6.80 -1.20
N ALA A 62 4.45 6.35 -2.28
CA ALA A 62 3.39 7.05 -2.99
C ALA A 62 2.04 6.42 -2.64
N SER A 63 1.07 7.23 -2.23
CA SER A 63 -0.30 6.78 -2.06
C SER A 63 -1.27 7.64 -2.86
N LEU A 64 -2.21 6.99 -3.55
CA LEU A 64 -3.24 7.71 -4.28
C LEU A 64 -4.14 8.50 -3.31
N LEU A 65 -4.56 7.87 -2.20
CA LEU A 65 -5.49 8.48 -1.24
C LEU A 65 -4.92 8.48 0.19
N LEU A 66 -5.04 9.61 0.89
CA LEU A 66 -4.78 9.71 2.33
C LEU A 66 -6.05 10.14 3.06
N LYS A 67 -6.56 9.33 3.99
CA LYS A 67 -7.74 9.71 4.79
C LYS A 67 -7.37 10.66 5.92
N ARG A 68 -8.13 11.75 6.03
CA ARG A 68 -8.17 12.60 7.23
C ARG A 68 -9.02 11.91 8.29
N THR A 69 -8.38 11.13 9.15
CA THR A 69 -9.04 10.37 10.23
C THR A 69 -8.33 10.58 11.57
N PRO A 70 -9.08 10.70 12.69
CA PRO A 70 -8.48 10.76 14.03
C PRO A 70 -7.79 9.44 14.43
N ARG A 71 -8.04 8.34 13.70
CA ARG A 71 -7.41 7.03 13.91
C ARG A 71 -6.00 6.93 13.32
N SER A 72 -5.50 8.01 12.72
CA SER A 72 -4.17 8.06 12.13
C SER A 72 -3.09 7.82 13.19
N SER A 73 -2.10 7.01 12.84
CA SER A 73 -0.88 6.85 13.65
C SER A 73 0.10 8.02 13.48
N GLY A 74 -0.24 9.06 12.72
CA GLY A 74 0.66 10.15 12.33
C GLY A 74 1.61 9.79 11.17
N TYR A 75 1.52 8.57 10.63
CA TYR A 75 2.26 8.20 9.42
C TYR A 75 1.69 8.92 8.20
N ARG A 76 2.57 9.42 7.33
CA ARG A 76 2.21 10.11 6.09
C ARG A 76 3.13 9.65 4.94
N PRO A 77 2.59 9.30 3.76
CA PRO A 77 3.38 9.02 2.56
C PRO A 77 4.22 10.21 2.11
N ASP A 78 5.33 9.95 1.41
CA ASP A 78 6.15 10.97 0.76
C ASP A 78 5.40 11.68 -0.37
N PHE A 79 4.61 10.92 -1.13
CA PHE A 79 3.79 11.43 -2.22
C PHE A 79 2.32 11.08 -1.98
N VAL A 80 1.45 12.09 -1.99
CA VAL A 80 0.01 11.94 -1.79
C VAL A 80 -0.72 12.49 -3.00
N GLY A 81 -1.56 11.68 -3.65
CA GLY A 81 -2.41 12.13 -4.75
C GLY A 81 -3.54 13.04 -4.25
N PHE A 82 -4.39 12.51 -3.36
CA PHE A 82 -5.53 13.22 -2.80
C PHE A 82 -5.67 12.97 -1.31
N GLU A 83 -5.93 14.04 -0.54
CA GLU A 83 -6.42 13.89 0.82
C GLU A 83 -7.95 13.88 0.85
N ILE A 84 -8.54 12.81 1.41
CA ILE A 84 -9.99 12.61 1.43
C ILE A 84 -10.56 12.60 2.85
N PRO A 85 -11.86 12.92 3.04
CA PRO A 85 -12.54 12.74 4.32
C PRO A 85 -12.56 11.28 4.78
N ASP A 86 -12.83 11.03 6.07
CA ASP A 86 -13.03 9.68 6.61
C ASP A 86 -14.37 9.07 6.15
N LYS A 87 -14.45 8.71 4.86
CA LYS A 87 -15.55 7.98 4.23
C LYS A 87 -15.02 6.69 3.62
N PHE A 88 -15.86 5.66 3.57
CA PHE A 88 -15.53 4.42 2.88
C PHE A 88 -15.71 4.63 1.37
N VAL A 89 -14.62 4.48 0.62
CA VAL A 89 -14.57 4.69 -0.83
C VAL A 89 -14.28 3.37 -1.54
N VAL A 90 -14.76 3.25 -2.77
CA VAL A 90 -14.61 2.09 -3.67
C VAL A 90 -14.35 2.58 -5.10
N GLY A 91 -13.94 1.68 -5.99
CA GLY A 91 -13.62 2.00 -7.38
C GLY A 91 -12.16 2.38 -7.57
N TYR A 92 -11.72 2.37 -8.83
CA TYR A 92 -10.32 2.49 -9.23
C TYR A 92 -9.45 1.43 -8.50
N ALA A 93 -9.85 0.17 -8.63
CA ALA A 93 -9.30 -0.99 -7.93
C ALA A 93 -9.51 -1.05 -6.40
N LEU A 94 -9.99 0.02 -5.74
CA LEU A 94 -10.46 -0.04 -4.35
C LEU A 94 -11.74 -0.88 -4.26
N ASP A 95 -11.84 -1.71 -3.23
CA ASP A 95 -12.93 -2.67 -3.11
C ASP A 95 -13.75 -2.54 -1.82
N TYR A 96 -14.93 -3.13 -1.88
CA TYR A 96 -15.67 -3.55 -0.69
C TYR A 96 -15.97 -5.04 -0.83
N ASN A 97 -15.25 -5.87 -0.06
CA ASN A 97 -15.35 -7.33 -0.09
C ASN A 97 -15.18 -7.90 -1.51
N GLU A 98 -14.13 -7.46 -2.20
CA GLU A 98 -13.79 -7.83 -3.59
C GLU A 98 -14.71 -7.25 -4.69
N TYR A 99 -15.78 -6.55 -4.34
CA TYR A 99 -16.63 -5.86 -5.31
C TYR A 99 -16.13 -4.44 -5.60
N PHE A 100 -16.59 -3.88 -6.73
CA PHE A 100 -16.38 -2.50 -7.19
C PHE A 100 -14.97 -2.17 -7.72
N ARG A 101 -14.05 -3.14 -7.81
CA ARG A 101 -12.70 -2.91 -8.37
C ARG A 101 -12.72 -2.43 -9.83
N ASP A 102 -13.75 -2.84 -10.57
CA ASP A 102 -14.00 -2.56 -12.00
C ASP A 102 -14.67 -1.21 -12.27
N LEU A 103 -15.00 -0.43 -11.22
CA LEU A 103 -15.52 0.92 -11.37
C LEU A 103 -14.39 1.91 -11.68
N ASN A 104 -14.50 2.71 -12.74
CA ASN A 104 -13.44 3.65 -13.14
C ASN A 104 -13.28 4.86 -12.20
N HIS A 105 -14.31 5.19 -11.42
CA HIS A 105 -14.34 6.35 -10.55
C HIS A 105 -14.25 5.96 -9.08
N ILE A 106 -13.57 6.78 -8.29
CA ILE A 106 -13.55 6.66 -6.84
C ILE A 106 -14.86 7.24 -6.29
N CYS A 107 -15.67 6.39 -5.66
CA CYS A 107 -17.01 6.69 -5.20
C CYS A 107 -17.20 6.34 -3.72
N VAL A 108 -18.12 7.01 -3.02
CA VAL A 108 -18.53 6.60 -1.67
C VAL A 108 -19.59 5.51 -1.77
N ILE A 109 -19.40 4.40 -1.05
CA ILE A 109 -20.39 3.32 -1.04
C ILE A 109 -21.65 3.70 -0.25
N SER A 110 -22.82 3.49 -0.85
CA SER A 110 -24.12 3.71 -0.21
C SER A 110 -24.45 2.63 0.82
N GLU A 111 -25.42 2.89 1.71
CA GLU A 111 -25.88 1.89 2.69
C GLU A 111 -26.43 0.63 2.03
N ARG A 112 -27.24 0.79 0.97
CA ARG A 112 -27.73 -0.32 0.15
C ARG A 112 -26.58 -1.16 -0.43
N GLY A 113 -25.51 -0.50 -0.91
CA GLY A 113 -24.30 -1.17 -1.39
C GLY A 113 -23.62 -1.98 -0.28
N ARG A 114 -23.42 -1.38 0.90
CA ARG A 114 -22.81 -2.07 2.05
C ARG A 114 -23.61 -3.31 2.45
N GLN A 115 -24.93 -3.20 2.52
CA GLN A 115 -25.80 -4.33 2.88
C GLN A 115 -25.75 -5.45 1.84
N LYS A 116 -25.78 -5.10 0.55
CA LYS A 116 -25.82 -6.07 -0.54
C LYS A 116 -24.56 -6.95 -0.62
N TYR A 117 -23.40 -6.37 -0.35
CA TYR A 117 -22.10 -7.04 -0.52
C TYR A 117 -21.41 -7.35 0.82
N LYS A 118 -22.16 -7.34 1.92
CA LYS A 118 -21.64 -7.69 3.24
C LYS A 118 -21.24 -9.18 3.28
N VAL A 119 -20.14 -9.48 3.98
CA VAL A 119 -19.74 -10.86 4.37
C VAL A 119 -20.19 -11.16 5.79
#